data_AF-A0A4R3H1H5-F1
#
_entry.id   AF-A0A4R3H1H5-F1
#
_cell.length_a   1.000
_cell.length_b   1.000
_cell.length_c   1.000
_cell.angle_alpha   90.00
_cell.angle_beta   90.00
_cell.angle_gamma   90.00
#
_symmetry.space_group_name_H-M   'P 1'
#
loop_
_entity.id
_entity.type
_entity.pdbx_description
1 polymer ?
#
loop_
_entity_poly.entity_id
_entity_poly.type
_entity_poly.pdbx_seq_one_letter_code
_entity_poly.pdbx_strand_id
1 'polypeptide(L)'
;MTQTQHAPAPSLAWSQALQAKLMAALDAAWATLERSHDPAEIRKVRDKAKAIGELAAMARKVALMTPTPRKPPAGADTAPAFSAALAPVAAQADHARRALDKLKGGGRARL
;
A
#
# COMPACT_ATOMS: atom_id res chain seq x y z
N MET A 1 -22.37 31.60 -2.46
CA MET A 1 -22.40 30.13 -2.36
C MET A 1 -21.51 29.71 -1.19
N THR A 2 -22.11 29.39 -0.05
CA THR A 2 -21.40 28.96 1.16
C THR A 2 -21.08 27.47 1.04
N GLN A 3 -19.84 27.17 0.67
CA GLN A 3 -19.30 25.81 0.70
C GLN A 3 -19.22 25.37 2.16
N THR A 4 -20.14 24.50 2.58
CA THR A 4 -20.11 23.83 3.87
C THR A 4 -18.81 23.04 3.98
N GLN A 5 -17.89 23.53 4.82
CA GLN A 5 -16.63 22.86 5.11
C GLN A 5 -16.96 21.54 5.81
N HIS A 6 -16.85 20.44 5.08
CA HIS A 6 -17.02 19.11 5.65
C HIS A 6 -15.78 18.79 6.48
N ALA A 7 -15.84 19.06 7.78
CA ALA A 7 -14.78 18.69 8.71
C ALA A 7 -14.54 17.17 8.61
N PRO A 8 -13.29 16.72 8.39
CA PRO A 8 -13.01 15.29 8.33
C PRO A 8 -13.37 14.63 9.66
N ALA A 9 -13.92 13.42 9.61
CA ALA A 9 -14.20 12.63 10.80
C ALA A 9 -12.94 12.56 11.70
N PRO A 10 -13.09 12.56 13.04
CA PRO A 10 -11.94 12.64 13.96
C PRO A 10 -10.90 11.54 13.75
N SER A 11 -11.32 10.35 13.31
CA SER A 11 -10.43 9.24 12.93
C SER A 11 -9.59 9.54 11.69
N LEU A 12 -10.16 10.23 10.70
CA LEU A 12 -9.45 10.67 9.50
C LEU A 12 -8.45 11.77 9.82
N ALA A 13 -8.83 12.73 10.67
CA ALA A 13 -7.93 13.78 11.14
C ALA A 13 -6.72 13.21 11.91
N TRP A 14 -6.95 12.21 12.77
CA TRP A 14 -5.87 11.49 13.46
C TRP A 14 -4.93 10.78 12.48
N SER A 15 -5.48 10.05 11.49
CA SER A 15 -4.67 9.34 10.50
C SER A 15 -3.82 10.29 9.66
N GLN A 16 -4.38 11.44 9.27
CA GLN A 16 -3.66 12.47 8.51
C GLN A 16 -2.52 13.08 9.35
N ALA A 17 -2.79 13.43 10.61
CA ALA A 17 -1.76 13.98 11.51
C ALA A 17 -0.63 12.97 11.74
N LEU A 18 -0.95 11.68 11.85
CA LEU A 18 0.05 10.63 11.98
C LEU A 18 0.88 10.45 10.70
N GLN A 19 0.24 10.44 9.54
CA GLN A 19 0.93 10.37 8.25
C GLN A 19 1.92 11.53 8.09
N ALA A 20 1.52 12.76 8.43
CA ALA A 20 2.40 13.93 8.37
C ALA A 20 3.63 13.77 9.28
N LYS A 21 3.46 13.24 10.50
CA LYS A 21 4.57 12.96 11.42
C LYS A 21 5.54 11.90 10.88
N LEU A 22 5.01 10.83 10.28
CA LEU A 22 5.82 9.76 9.70
C LEU A 22 6.63 10.25 8.50
N MET A 23 6.01 11.04 7.62
CA MET A 23 6.70 11.68 6.49
C MET A 23 7.83 12.59 6.97
N ALA A 24 7.54 13.53 7.87
CA ALA A 24 8.55 14.44 8.42
C ALA A 24 9.72 13.70 9.09
N ALA A 25 9.45 12.56 9.74
CA ALA A 25 10.49 11.76 10.37
C ALA A 25 11.38 11.03 9.35
N LEU A 26 10.81 10.58 8.23
CA LEU A 26 11.57 10.01 7.11
C LEU A 26 12.39 11.07 6.38
N ASP A 27 11.83 12.26 6.15
CA ASP A 27 12.54 13.38 5.54
C ASP A 27 13.74 13.80 6.40
N ALA A 28 13.56 13.86 7.72
CA ALA A 28 14.64 14.12 8.66
C ALA A 28 15.73 13.03 8.64
N ALA A 29 15.33 11.76 8.51
CA ALA A 29 16.28 10.65 8.38
C ALA A 29 17.07 10.74 7.07
N TRP A 30 16.41 11.06 5.96
CA TRP A 30 17.04 11.28 4.67
C TRP A 30 18.05 12.42 4.71
N ALA A 31 17.67 13.57 5.28
CA ALA A 31 18.54 14.73 5.42
C ALA A 31 19.78 14.46 6.31
N THR A 32 19.71 13.50 7.24
CA THR A 32 20.89 13.07 8.01
C THR A 32 21.79 12.14 7.18
N LEU A 33 21.22 11.23 6.40
CA LEU A 33 22.00 10.33 5.53
C LEU A 33 22.77 11.09 4.44
N GLU A 34 22.21 12.18 3.89
CA GLU A 34 22.90 13.00 2.89
C GLU A 34 24.08 13.79 3.46
N ARG A 35 24.02 14.16 4.74
CA ARG A 35 25.03 15.01 5.38
C ARG A 35 26.08 14.21 6.15
N SER A 36 25.70 13.07 6.73
CA SER A 36 26.56 12.29 7.60
C SER A 36 27.35 11.23 6.83
N HIS A 37 28.66 11.21 7.07
CA HIS A 37 29.58 10.20 6.57
C HIS A 37 30.07 9.27 7.71
N ASP A 38 29.51 9.44 8.91
CA ASP A 38 29.83 8.59 10.05
C ASP A 38 29.01 7.28 9.98
N PRO A 39 29.67 6.10 9.91
CA PRO A 39 28.98 4.82 9.89
C PRO A 39 28.10 4.57 11.12
N ALA A 40 28.40 5.16 12.29
CA ALA A 40 27.57 5.01 13.48
C ALA A 40 26.25 5.78 13.36
N GLU A 41 26.31 7.02 12.86
CA GLU A 41 25.11 7.84 12.61
C GLU A 41 24.22 7.23 11.53
N ILE A 42 24.81 6.72 10.45
CA ILE A 42 24.06 6.04 9.38
C ILE A 42 23.29 4.84 9.94
N ARG A 43 23.91 4.01 10.80
CA ARG A 43 23.24 2.88 11.45
C ARG A 43 22.09 3.35 12.33
N LYS A 44 22.33 4.34 13.19
CA LYS A 44 21.32 4.91 14.09
C LYS A 44 20.11 5.47 13.32
N VAL A 45 20.34 6.18 12.22
CA VAL A 45 19.28 6.74 11.38
C VAL A 45 18.50 5.64 10.67
N ARG A 46 19.18 4.59 10.20
CA ARG A 46 18.51 3.42 9.61
C ARG A 46 17.67 2.66 10.63
N ASP A 47 18.15 2.49 11.85
CA ASP A 47 17.40 1.86 12.94
C ASP A 47 16.17 2.70 13.32
N LYS A 48 16.31 4.03 13.34
CA LYS A 48 15.18 4.96 13.50
C LYS A 48 14.16 4.83 12.36
N ALA A 49 14.61 4.77 11.10
CA ALA A 49 13.72 4.57 9.95
C ALA A 49 12.96 3.24 10.03
N LYS A 50 13.62 2.17 10.52
CA LYS A 50 12.96 0.89 10.78
C LYS A 50 11.86 1.00 11.84
N ALA A 51 12.14 1.65 12.96
CA ALA A 51 11.16 1.89 14.01
C ALA A 51 9.96 2.72 13.52
N ILE A 52 10.18 3.71 12.64
CA ILE A 52 9.10 4.48 11.98
C ILE A 52 8.21 3.54 11.14
N GLY A 53 8.80 2.62 10.38
CA GLY A 53 8.05 1.62 9.62
C GLY A 53 7.22 0.67 10.47
N GLU A 54 7.77 0.20 11.60
CA GLU A 54 7.05 -0.65 12.57
C GLU A 54 5.88 0.10 13.22
N LEU A 55 6.08 1.36 13.60
CA LEU A 55 5.03 2.23 14.12
C LEU A 55 3.91 2.44 13.08
N ALA A 56 4.27 2.67 11.82
CA ALA A 56 3.30 2.81 10.73
C ALA A 56 2.48 1.52 10.51
N ALA A 57 3.11 0.34 10.63
CA ALA A 57 2.41 -0.94 10.54
C ALA A 57 1.41 -1.13 11.69
N MET A 58 1.77 -0.73 12.91
CA MET A 58 0.85 -0.78 14.06
C MET A 58 -0.31 0.21 13.89
N ALA A 59 -0.03 1.42 13.39
CA ALA A 59 -1.06 2.41 13.11
C ALA A 59 -2.10 1.92 12.09
N ARG A 60 -1.67 1.18 11.06
CA ARG A 60 -2.60 0.54 10.10
C ARG A 60 -3.53 -0.45 10.80
N LYS A 61 -3.04 -1.23 11.78
CA LYS A 61 -3.90 -2.14 12.56
C LYS A 61 -4.96 -1.36 13.34
N VAL A 62 -4.58 -0.26 13.99
CA VAL A 62 -5.52 0.62 14.71
C VAL A 62 -6.54 1.26 13.77
N ALA A 63 -6.11 1.70 12.59
CA ALA A 63 -7.01 2.26 11.58
C ALA A 63 -8.05 1.23 11.09
N LEU A 64 -7.64 -0.04 10.91
CA LEU A 64 -8.55 -1.13 10.55
C LEU A 64 -9.53 -1.53 11.66
N MET A 65 -9.20 -1.26 12.93
CA MET A 65 -10.12 -1.46 14.06
C MET A 65 -11.22 -0.41 14.13
N THR A 66 -11.02 0.76 13.51
CA THR A 66 -12.05 1.80 13.47
C THR A 66 -13.11 1.39 12.44
N PRO A 67 -14.39 1.25 12.83
CA PRO A 67 -15.46 0.96 11.87
C PRO A 67 -15.50 2.09 10.85
N THR A 68 -15.08 1.79 9.62
CA THR A 68 -15.31 2.68 8.50
C THR A 68 -16.74 2.43 8.05
N PRO A 69 -17.66 3.41 8.13
CA PRO A 69 -18.94 3.27 7.46
C PRO A 69 -18.64 3.11 5.98
N ARG A 70 -18.72 1.86 5.51
CA ARG A 70 -18.51 1.53 4.10
C ARG A 70 -19.64 2.19 3.34
N LYS A 71 -19.39 3.38 2.79
CA LYS A 71 -20.24 3.94 1.75
C LYS A 71 -20.29 2.87 0.65
N PRO A 72 -21.47 2.33 0.30
CA PRO A 72 -21.56 1.44 -0.85
C PRO A 72 -20.94 2.19 -2.04
N PRO A 73 -20.12 1.54 -2.87
CA PRO A 73 -19.51 2.21 -4.01
C PRO A 73 -20.63 2.88 -4.82
N ALA A 74 -20.55 4.20 -4.94
CA ALA A 74 -21.41 4.96 -5.84
C ALA A 74 -20.98 4.54 -7.25
N GLY A 75 -21.67 3.53 -7.79
CA GLY A 75 -21.29 2.86 -9.03
C GLY A 75 -21.75 1.40 -9.13
N ALA A 76 -22.72 0.95 -8.33
CA ALA A 76 -23.32 -0.37 -8.51
C ALA A 76 -24.05 -0.54 -9.87
N ASP A 77 -24.27 0.55 -10.61
CA ASP A 77 -24.92 0.53 -11.94
C ASP A 77 -23.94 0.59 -13.14
N THR A 78 -22.61 0.55 -12.94
CA THR A 78 -21.62 0.50 -14.06
C THR A 78 -20.76 -0.78 -14.07
N ALA A 79 -21.29 -1.87 -13.51
CA ALA A 79 -20.62 -3.16 -13.42
C ALA A 79 -20.22 -3.87 -14.74
N PRO A 80 -20.79 -3.62 -15.95
CA PRO A 80 -20.36 -4.38 -17.12
C PRO A 80 -19.05 -3.86 -17.75
N ALA A 81 -18.69 -2.58 -17.59
CA ALA A 81 -17.56 -1.98 -18.31
C ALA A 81 -16.19 -2.37 -17.74
N PHE A 82 -16.05 -2.42 -16.41
CA PHE A 82 -14.78 -2.80 -15.77
C PHE A 82 -14.50 -4.32 -15.90
N SER A 83 -15.56 -5.13 -15.84
CA SER A 83 -15.48 -6.57 -16.07
C SER A 83 -15.06 -6.90 -17.51
N ALA A 84 -15.57 -6.15 -18.50
CA ALA A 84 -15.17 -6.27 -19.89
C ALA A 84 -13.72 -5.83 -20.13
N ALA A 85 -13.25 -4.77 -19.43
CA ALA A 85 -11.87 -4.29 -19.52
C ALA A 85 -10.84 -5.26 -18.92
N LEU A 86 -11.24 -6.11 -17.95
CA LEU A 86 -10.37 -7.10 -17.32
C LEU A 86 -10.39 -8.47 -18.00
N ALA A 87 -11.35 -8.74 -18.89
CA ALA A 87 -11.42 -9.97 -19.67
C ALA A 87 -10.12 -10.34 -20.42
N PRO A 88 -9.42 -9.41 -21.10
CA PRO A 88 -8.15 -9.75 -21.77
C PRO A 88 -7.04 -10.09 -20.78
N VAL A 89 -6.99 -9.45 -19.61
CA VAL A 89 -5.99 -9.72 -18.56
C VAL A 89 -6.25 -11.09 -17.92
N ALA A 90 -7.51 -11.46 -17.70
CA ALA A 90 -7.88 -12.78 -17.19
C ALA A 90 -7.52 -13.90 -18.18
N ALA A 91 -7.80 -13.70 -19.48
CA ALA A 91 -7.43 -14.65 -20.53
C ALA A 91 -5.91 -14.84 -20.64
N GLN A 92 -5.13 -13.75 -20.49
CA GLN A 92 -3.67 -13.81 -20.49
C GLN A 92 -3.12 -14.59 -19.28
N ALA A 93 -3.71 -14.41 -18.10
CA ALA A 93 -3.32 -15.13 -16.88
C ALA A 93 -3.58 -16.65 -17.01
N ASP A 94 -4.69 -17.05 -17.63
CA ASP A 94 -4.99 -18.46 -17.88
C ASP A 94 -4.07 -19.09 -18.92
N HIS A 95 -3.69 -18.34 -19.96
CA HIS A 95 -2.71 -18.83 -20.93
C HIS A 95 -1.32 -19.04 -20.30
N ALA A 96 -0.87 -18.11 -19.45
CA ALA A 96 0.38 -18.22 -18.73
C ALA A 96 0.41 -19.42 -17.77
N ARG A 97 -0.69 -19.69 -17.07
CA ARG A 97 -0.83 -20.88 -16.20
C ARG A 97 -0.71 -22.18 -16.98
N ARG A 98 -1.40 -22.29 -18.12
CA ARG A 98 -1.33 -23.48 -19.00
C ARG A 98 0.06 -23.67 -19.61
N ALA A 99 0.77 -22.59 -19.94
CA ALA A 99 2.15 -22.65 -20.42
C ALA A 99 3.11 -23.16 -19.32
N LEU A 100 2.92 -22.69 -18.08
CA LEU A 100 3.70 -23.14 -16.93
C LEU A 100 3.49 -24.64 -16.63
N ASP A 101 2.24 -25.11 -16.71
CA ASP A 101 1.92 -26.54 -16.51
C ASP A 101 2.52 -27.43 -17.60
N LYS A 102 2.55 -26.97 -18.86
CA LYS A 102 3.24 -27.68 -19.95
C LYS A 102 4.74 -27.78 -19.71
N LEU A 103 5.36 -26.70 -19.22
CA LEU A 103 6.78 -26.69 -18.89
C LEU A 103 7.10 -27.65 -17.73
N LYS A 104 6.20 -27.74 -16.75
CA LYS A 104 6.33 -28.64 -15.59
C LYS A 104 6.04 -30.11 -15.94
N GLY A 105 5.17 -30.37 -16.92
CA GLY A 105 4.79 -31.71 -17.37
C GLY A 105 5.72 -32.35 -18.41
N GLY A 106 6.59 -31.58 -19.08
CA GLY A 106 7.46 -32.07 -20.16
C GLY A 106 8.68 -32.91 -19.75
N GLY A 107 8.90 -33.12 -18.45
CA GLY A 107 10.11 -33.79 -17.92
C GLY A 107 10.02 -35.30 -17.69
N ARG A 108 8.95 -36.00 -18.11
CA ARG A 108 8.76 -37.45 -17.89
C ARG A 108 8.46 -38.27 -19.16
N ALA A 109 9.05 -37.88 -20.29
CA ALA A 109 9.06 -38.70 -21.50
C ALA A 109 10.50 -38.87 -22.01
N ARG A 110 11.38 -39.36 -21.14
CA ARG A 110 12.60 -40.08 -21.52
C ARG A 110 12.79 -41.20 -20.52
N LEU A 111 12.38 -42.39 -20.91
CA LEU A 111 12.94 -43.71 -20.62
C LEU A 111 12.31 -44.66 -21.63
#